data_AF-A0A4P0YH19-F1
#
_entry.id   AF-A0A4P0YH19-F1
#
_cell.length_a   1.000
_cell.length_b   1.000
_cell.length_c   1.000
_cell.angle_alpha   90.00
_cell.angle_beta   90.00
_cell.angle_gamma   90.00
#
_symmetry.space_group_name_H-M   'P 1'
#
loop_
_entity.id
_entity.type
_entity.pdbx_description
1 polymer ?
#
loop_
_entity_poly.entity_id
_entity_poly.type
_entity_poly.pdbx_seq_one_letter_code
_entity_poly.pdbx_strand_id
1 'polypeptide(L)'
;MLKYVHGGEYHAYNPDVVRTLQQAVQSGEYSDYQQYAKLVNERPAATLRDLLALNPGEDAISIDEVEPAKELFKRFDTAAMSIGALSPEAHESLAEAMNSIGGYSNSGEGGEDPARYGTNKVSRIKQVASGRFGVTPAYLVNADVIQIKVAQGAKPGEGGQLPGDKVTPYIAKLRYSVRASR
;
A
#
# COMPACT_ATOMS: atom_id res chain seq x y z
N MET A 1 -13.09 -21.09 0.35
CA MET A 1 -11.75 -20.91 0.93
C MET A 1 -10.89 -19.93 0.14
N LEU A 2 -10.60 -20.13 -1.15
CA LEU A 2 -9.70 -19.22 -1.90
C LEU A 2 -10.31 -17.85 -2.22
N LYS A 3 -11.63 -17.82 -2.41
CA LYS A 3 -12.43 -16.63 -2.71
C LYS A 3 -13.56 -16.56 -1.70
N TYR A 4 -13.98 -15.35 -1.37
CA TYR A 4 -15.18 -15.11 -0.59
C TYR A 4 -16.40 -15.74 -1.26
N VAL A 5 -17.17 -16.51 -0.49
CA VAL A 5 -18.47 -17.05 -0.87
C VAL A 5 -19.40 -16.81 0.32
N HIS A 6 -20.60 -16.30 0.04
CA HIS A 6 -21.58 -16.03 1.09
C HIS A 6 -21.93 -17.33 1.85
N GLY A 7 -21.91 -17.27 3.18
CA GLY A 7 -22.11 -18.44 4.05
C GLY A 7 -20.92 -19.43 4.11
N GLY A 8 -19.80 -19.12 3.44
CA GLY A 8 -18.57 -19.91 3.50
C GLY A 8 -17.60 -19.46 4.59
N GLU A 9 -16.32 -19.83 4.43
CA GLU A 9 -15.22 -19.42 5.29
C GLU A 9 -15.16 -17.89 5.46
N TYR A 10 -14.76 -17.43 6.64
CA TYR A 10 -14.62 -15.99 6.89
C TYR A 10 -13.42 -15.41 6.12
N HIS A 11 -13.62 -14.25 5.49
CA HIS A 11 -12.56 -13.49 4.84
C HIS A 11 -12.50 -12.08 5.44
N ALA A 12 -11.31 -11.65 5.88
CA ALA A 12 -11.09 -10.31 6.42
C ALA A 12 -11.44 -9.20 5.41
N TYR A 13 -11.23 -9.47 4.12
CA TYR A 13 -11.73 -8.65 3.02
C TYR A 13 -12.98 -9.30 2.44
N ASN A 14 -14.15 -8.83 2.88
CA ASN A 14 -15.46 -9.27 2.41
C ASN A 14 -16.29 -8.06 1.92
N PRO A 15 -17.42 -8.29 1.21
CA PRO A 15 -18.18 -7.20 0.59
C PRO A 15 -18.65 -6.12 1.58
N ASP A 16 -19.04 -6.48 2.79
CA ASP A 16 -19.52 -5.52 3.78
C ASP A 16 -18.38 -4.63 4.27
N VAL A 17 -17.24 -5.22 4.65
CA VAL A 17 -16.03 -4.49 5.06
C VAL A 17 -15.54 -3.54 3.97
N VAL A 18 -15.47 -4.01 2.72
CA VAL A 18 -15.00 -3.18 1.59
C VAL A 18 -15.97 -2.03 1.32
N ARG A 19 -17.28 -2.31 1.30
CA ARG A 19 -18.31 -1.29 1.02
C ARG A 19 -18.34 -0.21 2.10
N THR A 20 -18.32 -0.58 3.37
CA THR A 20 -18.34 0.40 4.47
C THR A 20 -17.06 1.24 4.50
N LEU A 21 -15.90 0.65 4.17
CA LEU A 21 -14.66 1.43 4.07
C LEU A 21 -14.73 2.43 2.92
N GLN A 22 -15.21 2.01 1.74
CA GLN A 22 -15.39 2.89 0.59
C GLN A 22 -16.37 4.03 0.88
N GLN A 23 -17.47 3.74 1.57
CA GLN A 23 -18.41 4.76 2.02
C GLN A 23 -17.72 5.75 2.97
N ALA A 24 -17.03 5.27 4.00
CA ALA A 24 -16.37 6.12 4.99
C ALA A 24 -15.34 7.08 4.36
N VAL A 25 -14.53 6.61 3.41
CA VAL A 25 -13.54 7.47 2.75
C VAL A 25 -14.15 8.42 1.71
N GLN A 26 -15.36 8.13 1.21
CA GLN A 26 -16.07 9.01 0.28
C GLN A 26 -16.90 10.08 0.99
N SER A 27 -17.56 9.72 2.10
CA SER A 27 -18.36 10.65 2.89
C SER A 27 -17.48 11.57 3.75
N GLY A 28 -16.37 11.04 4.28
CA GLY A 28 -15.52 11.73 5.25
C GLY A 28 -16.12 11.76 6.67
N GLU A 29 -17.25 11.09 6.89
CA GLU A 29 -17.95 11.08 8.17
C GLU A 29 -17.37 10.01 9.11
N TYR A 30 -17.04 10.40 10.35
CA TYR A 30 -16.46 9.47 11.32
C TYR A 30 -17.42 8.34 11.71
N SER A 31 -18.72 8.61 11.71
CA SER A 31 -19.76 7.60 11.97
C SER A 31 -19.73 6.45 10.95
N ASP A 32 -19.50 6.75 9.67
CA ASP A 32 -19.35 5.73 8.63
C ASP A 32 -18.07 4.91 8.85
N TYR A 33 -16.98 5.55 9.27
CA TYR A 33 -15.77 4.84 9.68
C TYR A 33 -16.00 3.93 10.89
N GLN A 34 -16.77 4.38 11.88
CA GLN A 34 -17.13 3.55 13.04
C GLN A 34 -17.94 2.31 12.65
N GLN A 35 -18.80 2.41 11.63
CA GLN A 35 -19.50 1.24 11.08
C GLN A 35 -18.52 0.23 10.48
N TYR A 36 -17.55 0.68 9.68
CA TYR A 36 -16.47 -0.16 9.18
C TYR A 36 -15.65 -0.80 10.32
N ALA A 37 -15.21 0.01 11.29
CA ALA A 37 -14.38 -0.43 12.40
C ALA A 37 -15.09 -1.49 13.24
N LYS A 38 -16.40 -1.34 13.46
CA LYS A 38 -17.23 -2.34 14.17
C LYS A 38 -17.20 -3.69 13.46
N LEU A 39 -17.39 -3.72 12.13
CA LEU A 39 -17.34 -4.96 11.34
C LEU A 39 -15.98 -5.67 11.44
N VAL A 40 -14.89 -4.91 11.57
CA VAL A 40 -13.53 -5.45 11.68
C VAL A 40 -13.20 -5.88 13.10
N ASN A 41 -13.65 -5.15 14.12
CA ASN A 41 -13.25 -5.37 15.52
C ASN A 41 -14.15 -6.36 16.27
N GLU A 42 -15.42 -6.51 15.88
CA GLU A 42 -16.38 -7.41 16.55
C GLU A 42 -16.55 -8.76 15.83
N ARG A 43 -15.69 -9.04 14.84
CA ARG A 43 -15.68 -10.32 14.11
C ARG A 43 -15.16 -11.49 14.98
N PRO A 44 -15.46 -12.75 14.60
CA PRO A 44 -14.75 -13.91 15.15
C PRO A 44 -13.23 -13.82 14.93
N ALA A 45 -12.44 -14.40 15.83
CA ALA A 45 -10.99 -14.40 15.72
C ALA A 45 -10.52 -14.97 14.37
N ALA A 46 -9.79 -14.15 13.61
CA ALA A 46 -9.29 -14.48 12.27
C ALA A 46 -7.76 -14.36 12.17
N THR A 47 -7.13 -13.66 13.10
CA THR A 47 -5.69 -13.43 13.20
C THR A 47 -5.24 -13.48 14.67
N LEU A 48 -3.96 -13.75 14.92
CA LEU A 48 -3.43 -13.89 16.29
C LEU A 48 -3.70 -12.68 17.18
N ARG A 49 -3.67 -11.46 16.62
CA ARG A 49 -3.95 -10.22 17.37
C ARG A 49 -5.39 -10.13 17.87
N ASP A 50 -6.33 -10.87 17.27
CA ASP A 50 -7.72 -10.91 17.71
C ASP A 50 -7.86 -11.69 19.05
N LEU A 51 -6.82 -12.43 19.46
CA LEU A 51 -6.75 -13.14 20.74
C LEU A 51 -6.06 -12.31 21.84
N LEU A 52 -5.65 -11.08 21.53
CA LEU A 52 -4.97 -10.20 22.46
C LEU A 52 -5.91 -9.08 22.89
N ALA A 53 -5.89 -8.77 24.19
CA ALA A 53 -6.54 -7.58 24.74
C ALA A 53 -5.46 -6.60 25.23
N LEU A 54 -5.71 -5.32 25.01
CA LEU A 54 -4.94 -4.28 25.69
C LEU A 54 -5.39 -4.25 27.15
N ASN A 55 -4.42 -4.20 28.07
CA ASN A 55 -4.66 -3.97 29.50
C ASN A 55 -4.14 -2.57 29.86
N PRO A 56 -4.83 -1.49 29.45
CA PRO A 56 -4.43 -0.14 29.83
C PRO A 56 -4.52 0.02 31.35
N GLY A 57 -3.62 0.82 31.92
CA GLY A 57 -3.74 1.23 33.33
C GLY A 57 -4.98 2.10 33.57
N GLU A 58 -5.16 2.56 34.80
CA GLU A 58 -6.36 3.32 35.20
C GLU A 58 -6.32 4.80 34.78
N ASP A 59 -5.13 5.35 34.52
CA ASP A 59 -4.96 6.78 34.22
C ASP A 59 -5.12 7.07 32.72
N ALA A 60 -6.34 7.40 32.30
CA ALA A 60 -6.60 7.95 30.99
C ALA A 60 -6.14 9.42 30.91
N ILE A 61 -5.55 9.80 29.77
CA ILE A 61 -5.19 11.19 29.46
C ILE A 61 -6.20 11.82 28.50
N SER A 62 -6.23 13.15 28.43
CA SER A 62 -7.01 13.84 27.40
C SER A 62 -6.47 13.50 26.01
N ILE A 63 -7.34 13.42 25.00
CA ILE A 63 -6.91 13.27 23.60
C ILE A 63 -6.03 14.44 23.15
N ASP A 64 -6.18 15.62 23.77
CA ASP A 64 -5.36 16.80 23.49
C ASP A 64 -3.91 16.65 24.00
N GLU A 65 -3.68 15.72 24.92
CA GLU A 65 -2.34 15.36 25.40
C GLU A 65 -1.68 14.28 24.53
N VAL A 66 -2.44 13.64 23.65
CA VAL A 66 -1.92 12.67 22.67
C VAL A 66 -1.23 13.41 21.54
N GLU A 67 -0.17 12.80 21.01
CA GLU A 67 0.54 13.31 19.84
C GLU A 67 -0.42 13.61 18.67
N PRO A 68 -0.34 14.81 18.04
CA PRO A 68 -1.24 15.18 16.95
C PRO A 68 -1.19 14.20 15.77
N ALA A 69 -2.34 13.96 15.13
CA ALA A 69 -2.48 13.01 14.02
C ALA A 69 -1.46 13.23 12.87
N LYS A 70 -1.10 14.49 12.58
CA LYS A 70 -0.09 14.84 11.56
C LYS A 70 1.29 14.22 11.81
N GLU A 71 1.64 13.94 13.06
CA GLU A 71 2.91 13.33 13.43
C GLU A 71 2.86 11.79 13.29
N LEU A 72 1.66 11.21 13.40
CA LEU A 72 1.44 9.78 13.19
C LEU A 72 1.64 9.38 11.71
N PHE A 73 1.22 10.22 10.77
CA PHE A 73 1.32 9.93 9.32
C PHE A 73 2.76 9.70 8.84
N LYS A 74 3.74 10.30 9.52
CA LYS A 74 5.17 10.09 9.23
C LYS A 74 5.62 8.64 9.44
N ARG A 75 4.86 7.87 10.23
CA ARG A 75 5.10 6.47 10.55
C ARG A 75 4.35 5.52 9.61
N PHE A 76 3.52 6.05 8.71
CA PHE A 76 2.79 5.26 7.72
C PHE A 76 3.50 5.27 6.38
N ASP A 77 3.56 4.09 5.78
CA ASP A 77 3.89 3.90 4.38
C ASP A 77 2.76 3.19 3.62
N THR A 78 2.62 3.52 2.34
CA THR A 78 1.83 2.64 1.45
C THR A 78 2.69 1.47 1.05
N ALA A 79 2.10 0.27 1.01
CA ALA A 79 2.79 -0.95 0.60
C ALA A 79 3.49 -0.80 -0.77
N ALA A 80 4.62 -1.49 -0.93
CA ALA A 80 5.38 -1.54 -2.18
C ALA A 80 4.61 -2.30 -3.26
N MET A 81 3.94 -1.58 -4.16
CA MET A 81 3.16 -2.15 -5.26
C MET A 81 3.66 -1.60 -6.60
N SER A 82 4.23 -2.46 -7.43
CA SER A 82 4.90 -2.02 -8.66
C SER A 82 3.95 -1.37 -9.67
N ILE A 83 4.43 -0.35 -10.37
CA ILE A 83 3.81 0.09 -11.63
C ILE A 83 3.76 -1.07 -12.64
N GLY A 84 2.59 -1.30 -13.22
CA GLY A 84 2.26 -2.49 -14.02
C GLY A 84 1.42 -3.51 -13.24
N ALA A 85 1.67 -3.70 -11.94
CA ALA A 85 0.72 -4.40 -11.07
C ALA A 85 -0.50 -3.50 -10.83
N LEU A 86 -0.23 -2.25 -10.43
CA LEU A 86 -1.20 -1.15 -10.41
C LEU A 86 -1.17 -0.37 -11.73
N SER A 87 -2.26 0.36 -12.00
CA SER A 87 -2.27 1.36 -13.07
C SER A 87 -1.41 2.58 -12.68
N PRO A 88 -0.97 3.40 -13.65
CA PRO A 88 -0.27 4.65 -13.36
C PRO A 88 -1.05 5.58 -12.44
N GLU A 89 -2.37 5.71 -12.65
CA GLU A 89 -3.25 6.58 -11.87
C GLU A 89 -3.31 6.15 -10.41
N ALA A 90 -3.48 4.85 -10.16
CA ALA A 90 -3.50 4.31 -8.80
C ALA A 90 -2.14 4.48 -8.12
N HIS A 91 -1.04 4.24 -8.84
CA HIS A 91 0.31 4.36 -8.30
C HIS A 91 0.67 5.82 -7.96
N GLU A 92 0.32 6.77 -8.82
CA GLU A 92 0.55 8.19 -8.58
C GLU A 92 -0.34 8.72 -7.47
N SER A 93 -1.61 8.29 -7.39
CA SER A 93 -2.54 8.71 -6.34
C SER A 93 -2.01 8.36 -4.94
N LEU A 94 -1.41 7.18 -4.77
CA LEU A 94 -0.77 6.79 -3.51
C LEU A 94 0.41 7.71 -3.17
N ALA A 95 1.22 8.06 -4.16
CA ALA A 95 2.37 8.93 -3.94
C ALA A 95 1.94 10.35 -3.57
N GLU A 96 0.99 10.91 -4.31
CA GLU A 96 0.44 12.24 -4.02
C GLU A 96 -0.21 12.30 -2.65
N ALA A 97 -1.02 11.30 -2.28
CA ALA A 97 -1.65 11.23 -0.97
C ALA A 97 -0.61 11.22 0.15
N MET A 98 0.38 10.32 0.10
CA MET A 98 1.39 10.20 1.15
C MET A 98 2.29 11.42 1.27
N ASN A 99 2.70 12.00 0.13
CA ASN A 99 3.49 13.23 0.13
C ASN A 99 2.70 14.42 0.70
N SER A 100 1.38 14.47 0.47
CA SER A 100 0.51 15.53 0.98
C SER A 100 0.33 15.47 2.51
N ILE A 101 0.37 14.27 3.10
CA ILE A 101 0.21 14.07 4.55
C ILE A 101 1.54 13.85 5.29
N GLY A 102 2.68 13.96 4.59
CA GLY A 102 4.02 13.81 5.18
C GLY A 102 4.47 12.38 5.45
N GLY A 103 3.73 11.39 4.96
CA GLY A 103 4.11 9.98 5.03
C GLY A 103 5.00 9.55 3.85
N TYR A 104 5.06 8.24 3.61
CA TYR A 104 5.89 7.66 2.56
C TYR A 104 5.08 6.79 1.60
N SER A 105 5.35 6.92 0.30
CA SER A 105 4.93 5.93 -0.68
C SER A 105 6.13 5.17 -1.22
N ASN A 106 5.89 3.96 -1.71
CA ASN A 106 6.92 3.05 -2.18
C ASN A 106 6.71 2.70 -3.66
N SER A 107 7.76 2.85 -4.47
CA SER A 107 7.74 2.62 -5.93
C SER A 107 7.44 1.17 -6.34
N GLY A 108 7.65 0.22 -5.43
CA GLY A 108 7.63 -1.19 -5.78
C GLY A 108 8.72 -1.60 -6.78
N GLU A 109 8.60 -2.81 -7.32
CA GLU A 109 9.65 -3.45 -8.13
C GLU A 109 9.69 -2.98 -9.60
N GLY A 110 8.86 -2.01 -9.98
CA GLY A 110 8.56 -1.72 -11.38
C GLY A 110 9.39 -0.61 -12.03
N GLY A 111 10.28 0.03 -11.26
CA GLY A 111 10.87 1.31 -11.64
C GLY A 111 9.91 2.48 -11.39
N GLU A 112 10.36 3.68 -11.72
CA GLU A 112 9.54 4.89 -11.62
C GLU A 112 9.89 5.85 -12.75
N ASP A 113 8.86 6.54 -13.26
CA ASP A 113 9.03 7.48 -14.36
C ASP A 113 9.81 8.72 -13.90
N PRO A 114 10.91 9.09 -14.58
CA PRO A 114 11.62 10.33 -14.29
C PRO A 114 10.77 11.59 -14.34
N ALA A 115 9.65 11.59 -15.07
CA ALA A 115 8.70 12.70 -15.07
C ALA A 115 8.07 12.97 -13.69
N ARG A 116 8.09 11.99 -12.77
CA ARG A 116 7.60 12.14 -11.40
C ARG A 116 8.62 12.80 -10.48
N TYR A 117 9.91 12.80 -10.85
CA TYR A 117 10.96 13.37 -9.99
C TYR A 117 10.78 14.88 -9.84
N GLY A 118 10.97 15.38 -8.61
CA GLY A 118 10.72 16.79 -8.28
C GLY A 118 9.24 17.20 -8.25
N THR A 119 8.31 16.26 -8.41
CA THR A 119 6.85 16.51 -8.28
C THR A 119 6.30 15.90 -6.99
N ASN A 120 5.06 16.24 -6.63
CA ASN A 120 4.34 15.59 -5.53
C ASN A 120 3.98 14.12 -5.82
N LYS A 121 4.24 13.61 -7.02
CA LYS A 121 4.00 12.22 -7.41
C LYS A 121 5.19 11.30 -7.15
N VAL A 122 6.33 11.81 -6.68
CA VAL A 122 7.52 10.98 -6.43
C VAL A 122 7.28 9.99 -5.28
N SER A 123 7.64 8.71 -5.46
CA SER A 123 7.66 7.77 -4.34
C SER A 123 8.93 7.94 -3.49
N ARG A 124 8.79 8.34 -2.23
CA ARG A 124 9.93 8.63 -1.35
C ARG A 124 10.74 7.37 -1.00
N ILE A 125 10.10 6.20 -1.01
CA ILE A 125 10.79 4.91 -0.90
C ILE A 125 10.97 4.33 -2.30
N LYS A 126 12.21 4.00 -2.64
CA LYS A 126 12.57 3.33 -3.89
C LYS A 126 12.96 1.88 -3.62
N GLN A 127 12.26 0.93 -4.22
CA GLN A 127 12.57 -0.49 -4.05
C GLN A 127 13.66 -0.96 -5.03
N VAL A 128 14.53 -1.84 -4.55
CA VAL A 128 15.54 -2.57 -5.32
C VAL A 128 15.27 -4.06 -5.11
N ALA A 129 14.69 -4.71 -6.12
CA ALA A 129 14.34 -6.13 -6.11
C ALA A 129 15.18 -6.92 -7.12
N SER A 130 15.05 -8.25 -7.14
CA SER A 130 15.92 -9.16 -7.92
C SER A 130 16.05 -8.78 -9.41
N GLY A 131 14.95 -8.40 -10.07
CA GLY A 131 14.96 -8.00 -11.48
C GLY A 131 15.58 -6.63 -11.77
N ARG A 132 15.84 -5.81 -10.75
CA ARG A 132 16.43 -4.45 -10.86
C ARG A 132 15.76 -3.56 -11.91
N PHE A 133 14.47 -3.77 -12.20
CA PHE A 133 13.75 -3.01 -13.20
C PHE A 133 13.71 -1.51 -12.86
N GLY A 134 14.06 -0.68 -13.84
CA GLY A 134 14.08 0.79 -13.69
C GLY A 134 15.09 1.33 -12.66
N VAL A 135 15.94 0.47 -12.09
CA VAL A 135 16.97 0.89 -11.14
C VAL A 135 18.10 1.56 -11.91
N THR A 136 18.18 2.87 -11.79
CA THR A 136 19.19 3.73 -12.41
C THR A 136 19.80 4.66 -11.36
N PRO A 137 20.96 5.30 -11.62
CA PRO A 137 21.48 6.33 -10.72
C PRO A 137 20.45 7.43 -10.44
N ALA A 138 19.75 7.91 -11.48
CA ALA A 138 18.69 8.92 -11.34
C ALA A 138 17.53 8.45 -10.46
N TYR A 139 17.15 7.17 -10.55
CA TYR A 139 16.13 6.59 -9.67
C TYR A 139 16.57 6.55 -8.20
N LEU A 140 17.81 6.13 -7.93
CA LEU A 140 18.33 5.99 -6.57
C LEU A 140 18.57 7.33 -5.87
N VAL A 141 19.03 8.35 -6.59
CA VAL A 141 19.25 9.69 -6.00
C VAL A 141 17.95 10.45 -5.70
N ASN A 142 16.81 9.99 -6.22
CA ASN A 142 15.48 10.54 -5.94
C ASN A 142 14.73 9.71 -4.86
N ALA A 143 15.47 8.98 -4.01
CA ALA A 143 14.93 8.23 -2.88
C ALA A 143 15.30 8.90 -1.56
N ASP A 144 14.34 8.96 -0.64
CA ASP A 144 14.64 9.22 0.77
C ASP A 144 15.07 7.91 1.46
N VAL A 145 14.47 6.80 1.04
CA VAL A 145 14.75 5.46 1.55
C VAL A 145 14.91 4.49 0.39
N ILE A 146 15.96 3.68 0.42
CA ILE A 146 16.16 2.58 -0.51
C ILE A 146 15.76 1.28 0.20
N GLN A 147 14.74 0.61 -0.32
CA GLN A 147 14.28 -0.68 0.21
C GLN A 147 14.90 -1.83 -0.60
N ILE A 148 15.76 -2.63 0.02
CA ILE A 148 16.25 -3.88 -0.57
C ILE A 148 15.19 -4.96 -0.38
N LYS A 149 14.53 -5.36 -1.47
CA LYS A 149 13.50 -6.40 -1.43
C LYS A 149 14.14 -7.77 -1.53
N VAL A 150 14.18 -8.46 -0.40
CA VAL A 150 14.64 -9.86 -0.33
C VAL A 150 13.49 -10.82 -0.66
N ALA A 151 12.30 -10.59 -0.11
CA ALA A 151 11.14 -11.47 -0.26
C ALA A 151 9.82 -10.71 -0.04
N GLN A 152 8.68 -11.38 -0.23
CA GLN A 152 7.36 -10.88 0.15
C GLN A 152 6.49 -12.00 0.74
N GLY A 153 5.61 -11.66 1.69
CA GLY A 153 4.80 -12.66 2.40
C GLY A 153 3.89 -13.52 1.52
N ALA A 154 3.42 -12.98 0.38
CA ALA A 154 2.58 -13.74 -0.55
C ALA A 154 3.32 -14.88 -1.28
N LYS A 155 4.64 -14.77 -1.44
CA LYS A 155 5.49 -15.75 -2.13
C LYS A 155 6.96 -15.57 -1.71
N PRO A 156 7.34 -16.05 -0.52
CA PRO A 156 8.65 -15.76 0.06
C PRO A 156 9.82 -16.38 -0.70
N GLY A 157 9.60 -17.51 -1.40
CA GLY A 157 10.63 -18.22 -2.16
C GLY A 157 10.80 -17.77 -3.61
N GLU A 158 10.07 -16.74 -4.06
CA GLU A 158 10.02 -16.34 -5.48
C GLU A 158 10.13 -14.83 -5.67
N GLY A 159 10.44 -14.42 -6.91
CA GLY A 159 10.46 -13.01 -7.33
C GLY A 159 9.09 -12.47 -7.74
N GLY A 160 9.02 -11.16 -8.01
CA GLY A 160 7.84 -10.51 -8.60
C GLY A 160 7.41 -11.15 -9.93
N GLN A 161 6.11 -11.11 -10.22
CA GLN A 161 5.56 -11.61 -11.50
C GLN A 161 4.67 -10.52 -12.09
N LEU A 162 4.83 -10.25 -13.39
CA LEU A 162 3.95 -9.38 -14.15
C LEU A 162 3.55 -10.13 -15.43
N PRO A 163 2.25 -10.41 -15.64
CA PRO A 163 1.76 -11.00 -16.88
C PRO A 163 2.19 -10.19 -18.11
N GLY A 164 2.54 -10.87 -19.21
CA GLY A 164 3.08 -10.23 -20.41
C GLY A 164 2.13 -9.20 -21.02
N ASP A 165 0.83 -9.48 -21.04
CA ASP A 165 -0.23 -8.56 -21.50
C ASP A 165 -0.30 -7.24 -20.71
N LYS A 166 0.21 -7.21 -19.48
CA LYS A 166 0.35 -5.98 -18.67
C LYS A 166 1.67 -5.24 -18.92
N VAL A 167 2.59 -5.81 -19.70
CA VAL A 167 3.84 -5.15 -20.13
C VAL A 167 3.55 -4.25 -21.33
N THR A 168 2.83 -3.15 -21.06
CA THR A 168 2.53 -2.11 -22.04
C THR A 168 3.81 -1.44 -22.54
N PRO A 169 3.79 -0.71 -23.68
CA PRO A 169 4.96 0.04 -24.14
C PRO A 169 5.54 0.98 -23.09
N TYR A 170 4.67 1.58 -22.26
CA TYR A 170 5.06 2.41 -21.13
C TYR A 170 5.83 1.61 -20.07
N ILE A 171 5.29 0.47 -19.62
CA ILE A 171 5.96 -0.40 -18.66
C ILE A 171 7.27 -0.96 -19.21
N ALA A 172 7.28 -1.40 -20.47
CA ALA A 172 8.49 -1.90 -21.12
C ALA A 172 9.61 -0.86 -21.14
N LYS A 173 9.26 0.40 -21.47
CA LYS A 173 10.19 1.54 -21.45
C LYS A 173 10.75 1.78 -20.04
N LEU A 174 9.89 1.83 -19.02
CA LEU A 174 10.33 2.04 -17.63
C LEU A 174 11.25 0.94 -17.13
N ARG A 175 11.00 -0.30 -17.54
CA ARG A 175 11.72 -1.48 -17.08
C ARG A 175 12.95 -1.82 -17.91
N TYR A 176 13.19 -1.10 -19.01
CA TYR A 176 14.16 -1.49 -20.05
C TYR A 176 13.94 -2.93 -20.53
N SER A 177 12.67 -3.34 -20.63
CA SER A 177 12.28 -4.68 -21.06
C SER A 177 11.70 -4.68 -22.47
N VAL A 178 11.48 -5.87 -23.01
CA VAL A 178 10.73 -6.03 -24.27
C VAL A 178 9.23 -5.81 -24.02
N ARG A 179 8.55 -5.22 -25.01
CA ARG A 179 7.08 -5.21 -25.05
C ARG A 179 6.56 -6.62 -25.26
N ALA A 180 5.39 -6.95 -24.73
CA ALA A 180 4.73 -8.17 -25.14
C ALA A 180 4.35 -8.08 -26.62
N SER A 181 4.78 -9.07 -27.40
CA SER A 181 4.27 -9.31 -28.74
C SER A 181 2.80 -9.72 -28.60
N ARG A 182 1.90 -9.07 -29.33
CA ARG A 182 0.65 -9.74 -29.72
C ARG A 182 0.97 -10.76 -30.80
#